data_AF-A0A0B3AI28-F1
#
_entry.id   AF-A0A0B3AI28-F1
#
_cell.length_a   1.000
_cell.length_b   1.000
_cell.length_c   1.000
_cell.angle_alpha   90.00
_cell.angle_beta   90.00
_cell.angle_gamma   90.00
#
_symmetry.space_group_name_H-M   'P 1'
#
loop_
_entity.id
_entity.type
_entity.pdbx_description
1 polymer ?
#
loop_
_entity_poly.entity_id
_entity_poly.type
_entity_poly.pdbx_seq_one_letter_code
_entity_poly.pdbx_strand_id
1 'polypeptide(L)'
;MSYLGQCYSGGCRGSYSSLESRMGGVYMSMSRMSSQLEYMPSSSFSSPSQVYLSEILDEKPSSSSYHAYASASYLPSGHIIFNPGQFLDPRRELLPLVSNLDEIEPLVEEAMFATTGMSMPEDIVIRICDPEEFQQAFPEPERCSDAIRGFCMNNRGFGKSHIFIRRGDKAEVLLTIGHEIGHALSFPLQLHDEEAKAFAFSVAWMEQIKKRDIGGLGRSIRLGAPAENGLHNAALKFVVSLVEAGKDALAVFKGLISGEFSLSKKRQLESLITFT
;
A
#
# COMPACT_ATOMS: atom_id res chain seq x y z
N MET A 1 -47.10 -36.46 3.52
CA MET A 1 -47.81 -35.19 3.78
C MET A 1 -47.28 -34.17 2.79
N SER A 2 -48.11 -33.84 1.81
CA SER A 2 -47.77 -32.99 0.67
C SER A 2 -48.15 -31.55 0.99
N TYR A 3 -47.24 -30.60 0.80
CA TYR A 3 -47.60 -29.19 0.67
C TYR A 3 -46.87 -28.58 -0.52
N LEU A 4 -47.67 -28.25 -1.52
CA LEU A 4 -47.37 -27.43 -2.68
C LEU A 4 -47.70 -25.96 -2.36
N GLY A 5 -46.98 -25.04 -3.00
CA GLY A 5 -47.40 -23.65 -3.20
C GLY A 5 -46.35 -22.63 -2.75
N GLN A 6 -46.08 -21.53 -3.44
CA GLN A 6 -46.59 -20.93 -4.67
C GLN A 6 -45.49 -19.98 -5.18
N CYS A 7 -45.29 -19.90 -6.50
CA CYS A 7 -44.41 -18.92 -7.13
C CYS A 7 -45.18 -17.63 -7.42
N TYR A 8 -44.70 -16.49 -6.92
CA TYR A 8 -45.16 -15.15 -7.32
C TYR A 8 -44.24 -14.59 -8.40
N SER A 9 -44.82 -14.29 -9.57
CA SER A 9 -44.18 -13.55 -10.66
C SER A 9 -44.84 -12.17 -10.74
N GLY A 10 -44.11 -11.15 -10.28
CA GLY A 10 -44.49 -9.75 -10.37
C GLY A 10 -43.66 -9.04 -11.44
N GLY A 11 -44.25 -8.79 -12.61
CA GLY A 11 -43.64 -8.00 -13.66
C GLY A 11 -43.79 -6.51 -13.41
N CYS A 12 -42.69 -5.76 -13.50
CA CYS A 12 -42.68 -4.31 -13.59
C CYS A 12 -42.20 -3.90 -14.99
N ARG A 13 -43.14 -3.45 -15.82
CA ARG A 13 -42.87 -2.71 -17.06
C ARG A 13 -42.66 -1.24 -16.69
N GLY A 14 -41.43 -0.75 -16.86
CA GLY A 14 -41.09 0.67 -16.78
C GLY A 14 -40.88 1.24 -18.18
N SER A 15 -41.73 2.20 -18.55
CA SER A 15 -41.77 2.90 -19.83
C SER A 15 -40.55 3.79 -20.06
N TYR A 16 -39.96 3.72 -21.26
CA TYR A 16 -39.00 4.70 -21.77
C TYR A 16 -39.75 5.89 -22.36
N SER A 17 -39.59 7.07 -21.77
CA SER A 17 -39.95 8.35 -22.38
C SER A 17 -38.69 8.98 -22.96
N SER A 18 -38.66 9.12 -24.29
CA SER A 18 -37.69 9.93 -25.01
C SER A 18 -37.91 11.42 -24.70
N LEU A 19 -36.82 12.14 -24.50
CA LEU A 19 -36.80 13.59 -24.53
C LEU A 19 -35.63 14.02 -25.42
N GLU A 20 -35.98 14.26 -26.68
CA GLU A 20 -35.21 15.07 -27.59
C GLU A 20 -35.18 16.54 -27.14
N SER A 21 -34.21 17.27 -27.69
CA SER A 21 -34.18 18.72 -27.88
C SER A 21 -33.49 19.54 -26.77
N ARG A 22 -32.27 20.00 -27.04
CA ARG A 22 -32.03 21.30 -27.70
C ARG A 22 -30.55 21.64 -27.75
N MET A 23 -30.04 21.79 -28.98
CA MET A 23 -28.85 22.58 -29.27
C MET A 23 -29.10 24.05 -28.90
N GLY A 24 -28.15 24.64 -28.19
CA GLY A 24 -28.09 26.07 -27.90
C GLY A 24 -26.63 26.49 -27.86
N GLY A 25 -26.07 26.79 -29.02
CA GLY A 25 -24.75 27.41 -29.12
C GLY A 25 -24.79 28.85 -28.66
N VAL A 26 -23.84 29.23 -27.82
CA VAL A 26 -23.50 30.63 -27.56
C VAL A 26 -22.00 30.77 -27.73
N TYR A 27 -21.62 31.40 -28.84
CA TYR A 27 -20.27 31.88 -29.09
C TYR A 27 -20.03 33.09 -28.19
N MET A 28 -19.14 32.96 -27.22
CA MET A 28 -18.57 34.10 -26.50
C MET A 28 -17.13 34.31 -26.98
N SER A 29 -17.00 35.28 -27.88
CA SER A 29 -15.76 35.94 -28.24
C SER A 29 -15.27 36.75 -27.04
N MET A 30 -14.12 36.38 -26.47
CA MET A 30 -13.41 37.20 -25.49
C MET A 30 -12.01 37.49 -25.99
N SER A 31 -11.74 38.78 -26.03
CA SER A 31 -10.61 39.52 -26.55
C SER A 31 -9.23 39.02 -26.10
N ARG A 32 -8.28 39.10 -27.03
CA ARG A 32 -6.83 39.10 -26.78
C ARG A 32 -6.48 40.12 -25.69
N MET A 33 -5.95 39.64 -24.57
CA MET A 33 -5.09 40.44 -23.70
C MET A 33 -3.64 40.13 -24.07
N SER A 34 -2.97 41.12 -24.66
CA SER A 34 -1.51 41.16 -24.74
C SER A 34 -0.96 41.47 -23.35
N SER A 35 -0.49 40.45 -22.64
CA SER A 35 0.41 40.63 -21.48
C SER A 35 1.84 40.46 -21.97
N GLN A 36 2.63 41.53 -21.79
CA GLN A 36 4.06 41.56 -22.01
C GLN A 36 4.73 40.47 -21.15
N LEU A 37 5.41 39.54 -21.82
CA LEU A 37 6.29 38.56 -21.20
C LEU A 37 7.64 39.25 -20.94
N GLU A 38 7.84 39.71 -19.71
CA GLU A 38 9.17 40.03 -19.22
C GLU A 38 9.97 38.73 -19.06
N TYR A 39 11.05 38.67 -19.83
CA TYR A 39 12.02 37.58 -19.85
C TYR A 39 12.80 37.58 -18.53
N MET A 40 12.34 36.80 -17.55
CA MET A 40 13.09 36.51 -16.34
C MET A 40 14.22 35.52 -16.66
N PRO A 41 15.47 35.78 -16.24
CA PRO A 41 16.58 34.88 -16.48
C PRO A 41 16.33 33.56 -15.74
N SER A 42 16.35 32.47 -16.51
CA SER A 42 16.30 31.10 -16.04
C SER A 42 17.46 30.84 -15.08
N SER A 43 17.21 30.97 -13.78
CA SER A 43 18.03 30.34 -12.76
C SER A 43 17.86 28.84 -12.93
N SER A 44 18.89 28.20 -13.47
CA SER A 44 19.03 26.75 -13.53
C SER A 44 19.06 26.21 -12.11
N PHE A 45 17.86 25.96 -11.57
CA PHE A 45 17.66 25.11 -10.40
C PHE A 45 18.14 23.73 -10.82
N SER A 46 19.31 23.34 -10.34
CA SER A 46 19.76 21.96 -10.39
C SER A 46 18.67 21.13 -9.71
N SER A 47 17.86 20.44 -10.50
CA SER A 47 16.84 19.55 -9.98
C SER A 47 17.52 18.57 -9.02
N PRO A 48 17.06 18.45 -7.77
CA PRO A 48 17.61 17.46 -6.85
C PRO A 48 17.54 16.12 -7.56
N SER A 49 18.71 15.48 -7.69
CA SER A 49 18.90 14.23 -8.42
C SER A 49 17.76 13.26 -8.08
N GLN A 50 16.88 13.00 -9.04
CA GLN A 50 15.85 11.97 -8.87
C GLN A 50 16.57 10.63 -8.86
N VAL A 51 16.96 10.17 -7.68
CA VAL A 51 17.44 8.80 -7.49
C VAL A 51 16.26 7.89 -7.82
N TYR A 52 16.44 7.06 -8.86
CA TYR A 52 15.38 6.17 -9.32
C TYR A 52 15.18 5.07 -8.29
N LEU A 53 13.92 4.67 -8.06
CA LEU A 53 13.62 3.63 -7.06
C LEU A 53 14.39 2.34 -7.37
N SER A 54 14.50 1.97 -8.65
CA SER A 54 15.29 0.83 -9.11
C SER A 54 16.74 0.84 -8.62
N GLU A 55 17.39 2.00 -8.57
CA GLU A 55 18.78 2.12 -8.11
C GLU A 55 18.88 1.83 -6.61
N ILE A 56 17.94 2.35 -5.82
CA ILE A 56 17.91 2.17 -4.35
C ILE A 56 17.59 0.71 -3.99
N LEU A 57 16.72 0.04 -4.75
CA LEU A 57 16.30 -1.33 -4.42
C LEU A 57 17.41 -2.38 -4.64
N ASP A 58 18.42 -2.06 -5.45
CA ASP A 58 19.52 -2.96 -5.81
C ASP A 58 20.82 -2.70 -5.05
N GLU A 59 20.90 -1.60 -4.28
CA GLU A 59 22.06 -1.33 -3.43
C GLU A 59 22.18 -2.37 -2.32
N LYS A 60 23.16 -3.27 -2.47
CA LYS A 60 23.52 -4.24 -1.43
C LYS A 60 24.09 -3.49 -0.22
N PRO A 61 23.64 -3.79 1.00
CA PRO A 61 24.29 -3.30 2.21
C PRO A 61 25.76 -3.73 2.22
N SER A 62 26.65 -2.87 2.73
CA SER A 62 28.06 -3.22 2.91
C SER A 62 28.19 -4.55 3.68
N SER A 63 29.01 -5.47 3.16
CA SER A 63 29.05 -6.91 3.49
C SER A 63 29.19 -7.29 4.98
N SER A 64 29.60 -6.37 5.85
CA SER A 64 29.85 -6.60 7.27
C SER A 64 28.58 -6.81 8.11
N SER A 65 27.48 -6.13 7.79
CA SER A 65 26.22 -6.26 8.56
C SER A 65 25.29 -7.36 8.04
N TYR A 66 25.51 -7.82 6.80
CA TYR A 66 24.52 -8.56 6.02
C TYR A 66 24.30 -10.02 6.46
N HIS A 67 25.33 -10.68 6.98
CA HIS A 67 25.23 -12.08 7.43
C HIS A 67 24.33 -12.28 8.66
N ALA A 68 24.04 -11.23 9.43
CA ALA A 68 23.16 -11.32 10.60
C ALA A 68 21.66 -11.33 10.23
N TYR A 69 21.28 -10.80 9.06
CA TYR A 69 19.87 -10.64 8.65
C TYR A 69 19.40 -11.71 7.66
N ALA A 70 20.32 -12.33 6.93
CA ALA A 70 20.02 -13.24 5.81
C ALA A 70 19.37 -14.58 6.20
N SER A 71 19.34 -14.95 7.49
CA SER A 71 18.76 -16.23 7.96
C SER A 71 17.64 -16.07 8.97
N ALA A 72 17.25 -14.84 9.30
CA ALA A 72 16.16 -14.62 10.24
C ALA A 72 14.84 -14.63 9.46
N SER A 73 14.10 -15.73 9.55
CA SER A 73 12.65 -15.69 9.36
C SER A 73 12.14 -14.55 10.27
N TYR A 74 11.68 -13.44 9.69
CA TYR A 74 11.23 -12.26 10.43
C TYR A 74 9.95 -12.61 11.21
N LEU A 75 10.11 -13.27 12.34
CA LEU A 75 9.05 -13.51 13.31
C LEU A 75 9.44 -12.80 14.60
N PRO A 76 9.17 -11.48 14.70
CA PRO A 76 9.45 -10.76 15.93
C PRO A 76 8.83 -11.51 17.12
N SER A 77 9.62 -11.69 18.17
CA SER A 77 9.21 -12.36 19.42
C SER A 77 8.08 -11.64 20.17
N GLY A 78 7.60 -10.51 19.65
CA GLY A 78 6.27 -9.95 19.89
C GLY A 78 5.67 -9.55 18.54
N HIS A 79 4.72 -10.34 18.04
CA HIS A 79 4.17 -10.18 16.69
C HIS A 79 3.57 -8.79 16.49
N ILE A 80 4.16 -8.04 15.56
CA ILE A 80 3.61 -6.79 15.04
C ILE A 80 2.64 -7.24 13.94
N ILE A 81 1.33 -7.21 14.24
CA ILE A 81 0.25 -7.68 13.37
C ILE A 81 -0.34 -6.50 12.59
N PHE A 82 -0.05 -6.42 11.29
CA PHE A 82 -0.73 -5.48 10.40
C PHE A 82 -2.23 -5.79 10.34
N ASN A 83 -3.06 -4.83 10.75
CA ASN A 83 -4.51 -4.97 10.73
C ASN A 83 -5.11 -4.07 9.63
N PRO A 84 -5.46 -4.62 8.44
CA PRO A 84 -6.01 -3.82 7.35
C PRO A 84 -7.34 -3.15 7.73
N GLY A 85 -8.11 -3.74 8.66
CA GLY A 85 -9.40 -3.21 9.10
C GLY A 85 -9.33 -1.80 9.71
N GLN A 86 -8.17 -1.40 10.25
CA GLN A 86 -7.96 -0.03 10.77
C GLN A 86 -7.94 1.03 9.66
N PHE A 87 -7.68 0.63 8.42
CA PHE A 87 -7.60 1.51 7.25
C PHE A 87 -8.86 1.44 6.38
N LEU A 88 -9.88 0.69 6.80
CA LEU A 88 -11.12 0.49 6.06
C LEU A 88 -12.29 1.22 6.72
N ASP A 89 -13.21 1.75 5.93
CA ASP A 89 -14.48 2.28 6.43
C ASP A 89 -15.32 1.11 6.99
N PRO A 90 -15.69 1.09 8.28
CA PRO A 90 -16.49 0.01 8.85
C PRO A 90 -17.93 -0.05 8.28
N ARG A 91 -18.37 0.97 7.54
CA ARG A 91 -19.66 1.02 6.85
C ARG A 91 -19.56 0.69 5.37
N ARG A 92 -18.37 0.32 4.87
CA ARG A 92 -18.20 -0.08 3.47
C ARG A 92 -19.03 -1.33 3.18
N GLU A 93 -19.37 -1.51 1.92
CA GLU A 93 -19.89 -2.78 1.44
C GLU A 93 -18.78 -3.84 1.51
N LEU A 94 -19.13 -5.03 1.99
CA LEU A 94 -18.25 -6.18 1.93
C LEU A 94 -18.12 -6.63 0.49
N LEU A 95 -16.88 -6.84 0.05
CA LEU A 95 -16.57 -7.25 -1.30
C LEU A 95 -16.46 -8.76 -1.38
N PRO A 96 -16.51 -9.34 -2.59
CA PRO A 96 -16.29 -10.77 -2.76
C PRO A 96 -15.01 -11.23 -2.07
N LEU A 97 -15.09 -12.41 -1.46
CA LEU A 97 -13.94 -13.06 -0.87
C LEU A 97 -12.99 -13.49 -1.99
N VAL A 98 -11.71 -13.17 -1.83
CA VAL A 98 -10.66 -13.53 -2.79
C VAL A 98 -10.13 -14.91 -2.43
N SER A 99 -10.22 -15.85 -3.35
CA SER A 99 -9.80 -17.24 -3.11
C SER A 99 -8.41 -17.57 -3.66
N ASN A 100 -7.97 -16.87 -4.70
CA ASN A 100 -6.68 -17.06 -5.35
C ASN A 100 -6.14 -15.72 -5.87
N LEU A 101 -4.87 -15.70 -6.28
CA LEU A 101 -4.21 -14.47 -6.74
C LEU A 101 -4.77 -13.97 -8.07
N ASP A 102 -5.09 -14.86 -9.02
CA ASP A 102 -5.54 -14.52 -10.38
C ASP A 102 -6.78 -13.60 -10.37
N GLU A 103 -7.64 -13.72 -9.36
CA GLU A 103 -8.81 -12.85 -9.17
C GLU A 103 -8.47 -11.37 -8.93
N ILE A 104 -7.28 -11.08 -8.40
CA ILE A 104 -6.84 -9.73 -8.00
C ILE A 104 -5.49 -9.32 -8.57
N GLU A 105 -4.79 -10.21 -9.29
CA GLU A 105 -3.49 -9.94 -9.88
C GLU A 105 -3.46 -8.64 -10.70
N PRO A 106 -4.44 -8.35 -11.59
CA PRO A 106 -4.46 -7.08 -12.31
C PRO A 106 -4.56 -5.85 -11.39
N LEU A 107 -5.23 -5.96 -10.24
CA LEU A 107 -5.35 -4.88 -9.26
C LEU A 107 -4.03 -4.68 -8.50
N VAL A 108 -3.31 -5.76 -8.21
CA VAL A 108 -1.98 -5.73 -7.58
C VAL A 108 -0.99 -5.07 -8.54
N GLU A 109 -0.99 -5.45 -9.82
CA GLU A 109 -0.13 -4.84 -10.84
C GLU A 109 -0.45 -3.36 -11.05
N GLU A 110 -1.73 -3.00 -11.15
CA GLU A 110 -2.17 -1.61 -11.29
C GLU A 110 -1.73 -0.76 -10.09
N ALA A 111 -1.93 -1.25 -8.87
CA ALA A 111 -1.52 -0.56 -7.66
C ALA A 111 0.01 -0.44 -7.58
N MET A 112 0.76 -1.49 -7.90
CA MET A 112 2.22 -1.47 -7.93
C MET A 112 2.76 -0.42 -8.90
N PHE A 113 2.22 -0.40 -10.12
CA PHE A 113 2.60 0.57 -11.13
C PHE A 113 2.20 1.99 -10.73
N ALA A 114 0.99 2.18 -10.19
CA ALA A 114 0.53 3.49 -9.73
C ALA A 114 1.39 4.04 -8.58
N THR A 115 1.85 3.18 -7.67
CA THR A 115 2.66 3.55 -6.50
C THR A 115 4.11 3.79 -6.87
N THR A 116 4.72 2.94 -7.70
CA THR A 116 6.17 2.96 -7.92
C THR A 116 6.59 3.46 -9.29
N GLY A 117 5.68 3.48 -10.27
CA GLY A 117 6.00 3.65 -11.68
C GLY A 117 6.65 2.43 -12.32
N MET A 118 6.70 1.28 -11.63
CA MET A 118 7.36 0.05 -12.08
C MET A 118 6.37 -1.13 -12.05
N SER A 119 6.63 -2.13 -12.90
CA SER A 119 5.93 -3.42 -12.84
C SER A 119 6.32 -4.21 -11.60
N MET A 120 5.52 -5.23 -11.27
CA MET A 120 5.83 -6.16 -10.19
C MET A 120 7.16 -6.90 -10.45
N PRO A 121 8.11 -6.93 -9.50
CA PRO A 121 9.34 -7.69 -9.65
C PRO A 121 9.10 -9.20 -9.78
N GLU A 122 9.77 -9.85 -10.74
CA GLU A 122 9.63 -11.30 -11.01
C GLU A 122 10.18 -12.22 -9.89
N ASP A 123 10.96 -11.64 -8.98
CA ASP A 123 11.53 -12.29 -7.81
C ASP A 123 10.62 -12.21 -6.58
N ILE A 124 9.42 -11.61 -6.68
CA ILE A 124 8.40 -11.63 -5.64
C ILE A 124 7.27 -12.58 -6.06
N VAL A 125 6.98 -13.57 -5.21
CA VAL A 125 5.90 -14.54 -5.44
C VAL A 125 4.84 -14.37 -4.37
N ILE A 126 3.62 -14.01 -4.76
CA ILE A 126 2.46 -13.89 -3.85
C ILE A 126 1.63 -15.17 -3.89
N ARG A 127 1.14 -15.61 -2.74
CA ARG A 127 0.19 -16.72 -2.60
C ARG A 127 -0.97 -16.30 -1.70
N ILE A 128 -2.19 -16.49 -2.21
CA ILE A 128 -3.40 -16.46 -1.37
C ILE A 128 -3.62 -17.88 -0.86
N CYS A 129 -3.76 -18.03 0.44
CA CYS A 129 -3.79 -19.32 1.12
C CYS A 129 -5.10 -19.50 1.90
N ASP A 130 -5.57 -20.74 1.92
CA ASP A 130 -6.56 -21.17 2.89
C ASP A 130 -5.94 -21.20 4.31
N PRO A 131 -6.73 -21.19 5.38
CA PRO A 131 -6.21 -21.13 6.75
C PRO A 131 -5.18 -22.22 7.07
N GLU A 132 -5.41 -23.45 6.60
CA GLU A 132 -4.51 -24.59 6.81
C GLU A 132 -3.18 -24.42 6.07
N GLU A 133 -3.23 -24.02 4.78
CA GLU A 133 -2.05 -23.75 3.96
C GLU A 133 -1.22 -22.61 4.54
N PHE A 134 -1.90 -21.54 4.99
CA PHE A 134 -1.25 -20.39 5.60
C PHE A 134 -0.53 -20.77 6.90
N GLN A 135 -1.17 -21.57 7.75
CA GLN A 135 -0.56 -22.05 8.99
C GLN A 135 0.65 -22.96 8.72
N GLN A 136 0.56 -23.83 7.72
CA GLN A 136 1.68 -24.71 7.34
C GLN A 136 2.86 -23.95 6.74
N ALA A 137 2.60 -22.88 6.00
CA ALA A 137 3.64 -22.02 5.42
C ALA A 137 4.29 -21.11 6.45
N PHE A 138 3.61 -20.80 7.55
CA PHE A 138 4.11 -19.90 8.58
C PHE A 138 5.36 -20.50 9.26
N PRO A 139 6.48 -19.76 9.43
CA PRO A 139 7.74 -20.37 9.89
C PRO A 139 7.69 -20.99 11.29
N GLU A 140 6.78 -20.52 12.16
CA GLU A 140 6.50 -21.09 13.49
C GLU A 140 4.99 -21.37 13.62
N PRO A 141 4.48 -22.47 13.05
CA PRO A 141 3.04 -22.74 12.91
C PRO A 141 2.23 -22.62 14.22
N GLU A 142 2.85 -22.95 15.35
CA GLU A 142 2.28 -22.85 16.70
C GLU A 142 2.10 -21.41 17.19
N ARG A 143 2.83 -20.45 16.58
CA ARG A 143 2.72 -19.01 16.85
C ARG A 143 1.87 -18.28 15.80
N CYS A 144 1.36 -18.98 14.79
CA CYS A 144 0.45 -18.42 13.80
C CYS A 144 -0.94 -18.20 14.42
N SER A 145 -1.33 -16.95 14.64
CA SER A 145 -2.66 -16.60 15.16
C SER A 145 -3.61 -16.16 14.05
N ASP A 146 -4.92 -16.21 14.30
CA ASP A 146 -5.93 -15.76 13.34
C ASP A 146 -5.92 -14.27 13.04
N ALA A 147 -5.25 -13.49 13.88
CA ALA A 147 -5.06 -12.07 13.67
C ALA A 147 -4.02 -11.78 12.56
N ILE A 148 -3.10 -12.70 12.27
CA ILE A 148 -2.09 -12.54 11.23
C ILE A 148 -2.74 -12.77 9.86
N ARG A 149 -2.79 -11.71 9.06
CA ARG A 149 -3.41 -11.74 7.71
C ARG A 149 -2.42 -12.03 6.60
N GLY A 150 -1.14 -11.73 6.80
CA GLY A 150 -0.08 -11.94 5.83
C GLY A 150 1.28 -12.06 6.51
N PHE A 151 2.26 -12.58 5.77
CA PHE A 151 3.66 -12.49 6.12
C PHE A 151 4.54 -12.59 4.87
N CYS A 152 5.75 -12.08 4.98
CA CYS A 152 6.76 -12.09 3.93
C CYS A 152 8.02 -12.86 4.37
N MET A 153 8.44 -13.81 3.55
CA MET A 153 9.78 -14.41 3.59
C MET A 153 10.65 -13.68 2.58
N ASN A 154 11.33 -12.63 3.04
CA ASN A 154 12.17 -11.80 2.19
C ASN A 154 13.54 -12.47 1.95
N ASN A 155 13.77 -12.94 0.72
CA ASN A 155 15.03 -13.55 0.30
C ASN A 155 15.77 -12.68 -0.73
N ARG A 156 15.51 -11.36 -0.77
CA ARG A 156 16.15 -10.46 -1.74
C ARG A 156 17.67 -10.60 -1.67
N GLY A 157 18.30 -10.75 -2.84
CA GLY A 157 19.74 -11.01 -2.98
C GLY A 157 20.18 -12.47 -2.79
N PHE A 158 19.28 -13.37 -2.40
CA PHE A 158 19.53 -14.80 -2.23
C PHE A 158 18.57 -15.69 -3.03
N GLY A 159 17.48 -15.15 -3.56
CA GLY A 159 16.50 -15.88 -4.34
C GLY A 159 15.18 -15.10 -4.44
N LYS A 160 14.08 -15.84 -4.56
CA LYS A 160 12.74 -15.24 -4.62
C LYS A 160 12.20 -14.97 -3.22
N SER A 161 11.64 -13.78 -3.02
CA SER A 161 10.85 -13.44 -1.85
C SER A 161 9.44 -14.03 -1.98
N HIS A 162 8.92 -14.58 -0.90
CA HIS A 162 7.60 -15.21 -0.88
C HIS A 162 6.66 -14.47 0.06
N ILE A 163 5.52 -14.05 -0.45
CA ILE A 163 4.46 -13.40 0.32
C ILE A 163 3.29 -14.38 0.42
N PHE A 164 2.82 -14.61 1.64
CA PHE A 164 1.66 -15.45 1.91
C PHE A 164 0.58 -14.59 2.54
N ILE A 165 -0.64 -14.69 2.04
CA ILE A 165 -1.79 -13.91 2.48
C ILE A 165 -2.94 -14.86 2.77
N ARG A 166 -3.60 -14.73 3.92
CA ARG A 166 -4.83 -15.47 4.18
C ARG A 166 -5.92 -14.95 3.24
N ARG A 167 -6.69 -15.86 2.64
CA ARG A 167 -7.91 -15.49 1.92
C ARG A 167 -8.83 -14.65 2.80
N GLY A 168 -9.55 -13.71 2.19
CA GLY A 168 -10.39 -12.77 2.92
C GLY A 168 -11.14 -11.83 2.00
N ASP A 169 -11.75 -10.81 2.59
CA ASP A 169 -12.38 -9.74 1.82
C ASP A 169 -11.35 -9.05 0.91
N LYS A 170 -11.75 -8.76 -0.34
CA LYS A 170 -10.86 -8.17 -1.36
C LYS A 170 -10.10 -6.94 -0.88
N ALA A 171 -10.72 -6.05 -0.12
CA ALA A 171 -10.05 -4.86 0.38
C ALA A 171 -8.97 -5.22 1.40
N GLU A 172 -9.28 -6.11 2.35
CA GLU A 172 -8.31 -6.58 3.34
C GLU A 172 -7.10 -7.25 2.69
N VAL A 173 -7.36 -8.18 1.76
CA VAL A 173 -6.31 -8.89 1.02
C VAL A 173 -5.41 -7.92 0.27
N LEU A 174 -5.97 -6.96 -0.47
CA LEU A 174 -5.18 -6.01 -1.26
C LEU A 174 -4.35 -5.05 -0.40
N LEU A 175 -4.86 -4.66 0.78
CA LEU A 175 -4.11 -3.82 1.72
C LEU A 175 -2.98 -4.60 2.40
N THR A 176 -3.23 -5.84 2.80
CA THR A 176 -2.20 -6.72 3.37
C THR A 176 -1.10 -7.00 2.35
N ILE A 177 -1.44 -7.29 1.08
CA ILE A 177 -0.46 -7.44 0.00
C ILE A 177 0.46 -6.21 -0.10
N GLY A 178 -0.10 -5.00 -0.10
CA GLY A 178 0.69 -3.77 -0.15
C GLY A 178 1.72 -3.68 0.99
N HIS A 179 1.33 -4.03 2.22
CA HIS A 179 2.24 -4.06 3.37
C HIS A 179 3.38 -5.10 3.17
N GLU A 180 3.04 -6.33 2.78
CA GLU A 180 4.04 -7.39 2.58
C GLU A 180 4.98 -7.13 1.40
N ILE A 181 4.50 -6.46 0.33
CA ILE A 181 5.35 -5.98 -0.77
C ILE A 181 6.36 -4.96 -0.23
N GLY A 182 5.93 -4.07 0.67
CA GLY A 182 6.82 -3.11 1.34
C GLY A 182 8.01 -3.79 2.04
N HIS A 183 7.80 -4.96 2.64
CA HIS A 183 8.89 -5.78 3.18
C HIS A 183 9.79 -6.34 2.07
N ALA A 184 9.20 -6.91 1.02
CA ALA A 184 9.90 -7.66 -0.03
C ALA A 184 10.71 -6.80 -1.01
N LEU A 185 10.35 -5.53 -1.19
CA LEU A 185 10.94 -4.67 -2.21
C LEU A 185 12.39 -4.28 -1.96
N SER A 186 12.88 -4.35 -0.73
CA SER A 186 14.27 -4.00 -0.40
C SER A 186 14.92 -5.07 0.45
N PHE A 187 16.22 -4.90 0.72
CA PHE A 187 16.88 -5.68 1.74
C PHE A 187 16.22 -5.47 3.12
N PRO A 188 16.18 -6.51 3.97
CA PRO A 188 15.65 -6.39 5.32
C PRO A 188 16.44 -5.42 6.20
N LEU A 189 15.74 -4.65 7.04
CA LEU A 189 16.28 -3.68 7.99
C LEU A 189 16.14 -4.19 9.43
N GLN A 190 16.60 -3.37 10.39
CA GLN A 190 16.33 -3.59 11.82
C GLN A 190 14.81 -3.55 12.08
N LEU A 191 14.33 -4.34 13.05
CA LEU A 191 12.90 -4.61 13.24
C LEU A 191 11.99 -3.37 13.17
N HIS A 192 12.33 -2.30 13.91
CA HIS A 192 11.50 -1.08 13.92
C HIS A 192 11.52 -0.31 12.59
N ASP A 193 12.67 -0.29 11.91
CA ASP A 193 12.83 0.38 10.62
C ASP A 193 12.19 -0.46 9.50
N GLU A 194 12.23 -1.79 9.62
CA GLU A 194 11.60 -2.73 8.69
C GLU A 194 10.08 -2.57 8.67
N GLU A 195 9.46 -2.50 9.85
CA GLU A 195 8.02 -2.21 9.97
C GLU A 195 7.67 -0.80 9.49
N ALA A 196 8.47 0.20 9.86
CA ALA A 196 8.25 1.57 9.39
C ALA A 196 8.34 1.65 7.86
N LYS A 197 9.25 0.89 7.26
CA LYS A 197 9.40 0.77 5.80
C LYS A 197 8.14 0.16 5.20
N ALA A 198 7.67 -0.97 5.70
CA ALA A 198 6.45 -1.60 5.21
C ALA A 198 5.21 -0.70 5.39
N PHE A 199 5.10 0.02 6.50
CA PHE A 199 4.02 1.01 6.70
C PHE A 199 4.12 2.20 5.74
N ALA A 200 5.32 2.76 5.51
CA ALA A 200 5.52 3.85 4.56
C ALA A 200 5.07 3.45 3.15
N PHE A 201 5.46 2.25 2.70
CA PHE A 201 5.00 1.71 1.43
C PHE A 201 3.48 1.46 1.42
N SER A 202 2.94 0.84 2.47
CA SER A 202 1.50 0.57 2.60
C SER A 202 0.65 1.84 2.54
N VAL A 203 1.11 2.95 3.13
CA VAL A 203 0.44 4.26 3.02
C VAL A 203 0.47 4.76 1.58
N ALA A 204 1.63 4.77 0.92
CA ALA A 204 1.73 5.17 -0.49
C ALA A 204 0.87 4.29 -1.41
N TRP A 205 0.81 2.99 -1.14
CA TRP A 205 -0.04 2.01 -1.81
C TRP A 205 -1.52 2.34 -1.66
N MET A 206 -1.97 2.54 -0.41
CA MET A 206 -3.35 2.92 -0.10
C MET A 206 -3.76 4.26 -0.70
N GLU A 207 -2.87 5.25 -0.73
CA GLU A 207 -3.09 6.54 -1.37
C GLU A 207 -3.39 6.39 -2.85
N GLN A 208 -2.64 5.54 -3.57
CA GLN A 208 -2.88 5.31 -4.99
C GLN A 208 -4.16 4.52 -5.25
N ILE A 209 -4.42 3.45 -4.49
CA ILE A 209 -5.70 2.73 -4.58
C ILE A 209 -6.87 3.69 -4.36
N LYS A 210 -6.75 4.54 -3.33
CA LYS A 210 -7.79 5.52 -3.01
C LYS A 210 -8.00 6.54 -4.12
N LYS A 211 -6.91 7.16 -4.58
CA LYS A 211 -6.91 8.23 -5.57
C LYS A 211 -7.43 7.77 -6.93
N ARG A 212 -7.11 6.54 -7.33
CA ARG A 212 -7.44 5.97 -8.64
C ARG A 212 -8.65 5.04 -8.63
N ASP A 213 -9.24 4.82 -7.45
CA ASP A 213 -10.36 3.90 -7.24
C ASP A 213 -10.06 2.46 -7.72
N ILE A 214 -8.84 1.99 -7.49
CA ILE A 214 -8.39 0.66 -7.94
C ILE A 214 -9.28 -0.41 -7.31
N GLY A 215 -9.91 -1.23 -8.16
CA GLY A 215 -10.84 -2.27 -7.73
C GLY A 215 -12.14 -1.76 -7.09
N GLY A 216 -12.48 -0.47 -7.23
CA GLY A 216 -13.65 0.18 -6.62
C GLY A 216 -13.47 0.50 -5.12
N LEU A 217 -12.23 0.58 -4.65
CA LEU A 217 -11.90 0.71 -3.22
C LEU A 217 -11.73 2.15 -2.74
N GLY A 218 -11.89 3.14 -3.61
CA GLY A 218 -11.62 4.56 -3.33
C GLY A 218 -12.38 5.10 -2.11
N ARG A 219 -13.63 4.66 -1.96
CA ARG A 219 -14.49 5.04 -0.81
C ARG A 219 -14.32 4.12 0.40
N SER A 220 -13.73 2.95 0.21
CA SER A 220 -13.53 1.95 1.26
C SER A 220 -12.32 2.26 2.13
N ILE A 221 -11.33 3.00 1.63
CA ILE A 221 -10.08 3.30 2.33
C ILE A 221 -10.16 4.62 3.11
N ARG A 222 -9.75 4.57 4.38
CA ARG A 222 -9.61 5.71 5.29
C ARG A 222 -8.15 5.88 5.70
N LEU A 223 -7.52 6.91 5.15
CA LEU A 223 -6.22 7.40 5.58
C LEU A 223 -6.44 8.49 6.63
N GLY A 224 -5.81 8.40 7.80
CA GLY A 224 -5.83 9.47 8.81
C GLY A 224 -6.57 9.18 10.13
N ALA A 225 -7.00 7.95 10.40
CA ALA A 225 -7.39 7.57 11.76
C ALA A 225 -6.15 7.00 12.49
N PRO A 226 -5.60 7.66 13.53
CA PRO A 226 -4.47 7.10 14.27
C PRO A 226 -4.89 5.77 14.90
N ALA A 227 -4.17 4.69 14.58
CA ALA A 227 -4.32 3.41 15.26
C ALA A 227 -3.89 3.58 16.73
N GLU A 228 -4.75 3.23 17.69
CA GLU A 228 -4.46 3.29 19.13
C GLU A 228 -4.14 1.89 19.69
N ASN A 229 -2.99 1.25 19.37
CA ASN A 229 -2.75 -0.15 19.84
C ASN A 229 -1.28 -0.64 20.05
N GLY A 230 -0.39 0.12 20.72
CA GLY A 230 0.92 -0.42 21.16
C GLY A 230 2.00 -0.37 20.07
N LEU A 231 3.07 -1.19 20.09
CA LEU A 231 4.32 -1.03 19.29
C LEU A 231 4.16 -0.62 17.80
N HIS A 232 3.07 -1.03 17.14
CA HIS A 232 2.59 -0.51 15.85
C HIS A 232 2.57 1.00 15.77
N ASN A 233 2.16 1.63 16.85
CA ASN A 233 2.18 3.06 17.07
C ASN A 233 3.56 3.64 16.82
N ALA A 234 4.68 2.98 17.16
CA ALA A 234 5.99 3.61 16.98
C ALA A 234 6.34 3.73 15.48
N ALA A 235 6.27 2.63 14.73
CA ALA A 235 6.56 2.61 13.29
C ALA A 235 5.50 3.38 12.49
N LEU A 236 4.21 3.12 12.72
CA LEU A 236 3.13 3.81 12.03
C LEU A 236 3.06 5.29 12.41
N LYS A 237 3.16 5.68 13.70
CA LYS A 237 3.18 7.11 14.06
C LYS A 237 4.41 7.81 13.52
N PHE A 238 5.55 7.12 13.41
CA PHE A 238 6.73 7.68 12.77
C PHE A 238 6.47 7.99 11.29
N VAL A 239 5.88 7.06 10.55
CA VAL A 239 5.51 7.28 9.15
C VAL A 239 4.46 8.39 9.04
N VAL A 240 3.39 8.31 9.83
CA VAL A 240 2.30 9.30 9.83
C VAL A 240 2.82 10.69 10.19
N SER A 241 3.71 10.84 11.16
CA SER A 241 4.23 12.16 11.52
C SER A 241 5.08 12.80 10.41
N LEU A 242 5.83 12.00 9.65
CA LEU A 242 6.55 12.47 8.47
C LEU A 242 5.59 12.87 7.35
N VAL A 243 4.53 12.11 7.14
CA VAL A 243 3.50 12.41 6.13
C VAL A 243 2.70 13.66 6.52
N GLU A 244 2.31 13.81 7.78
CA GLU A 244 1.66 15.01 8.33
C GLU A 244 2.57 16.24 8.24
N ALA A 245 3.90 16.05 8.34
CA ALA A 245 4.89 17.10 8.07
C ALA A 245 5.09 17.40 6.56
N GLY A 246 4.26 16.82 5.68
CA GLY A 246 4.24 17.08 4.25
C GLY A 246 5.17 16.22 3.42
N LYS A 247 5.79 15.18 3.98
CA LYS A 247 6.59 14.22 3.19
C LYS A 247 5.69 13.25 2.45
N ASP A 248 6.05 12.94 1.20
CA ASP A 248 5.44 11.87 0.44
C ASP A 248 5.78 10.49 1.06
N ALA A 249 4.80 9.60 1.18
CA ALA A 249 4.97 8.31 1.86
C ALA A 249 5.97 7.38 1.13
N LEU A 250 6.02 7.42 -0.21
CA LEU A 250 7.03 6.67 -0.98
C LEU A 250 8.43 7.28 -0.80
N ALA A 251 8.54 8.60 -0.66
CA ALA A 251 9.81 9.23 -0.30
C ALA A 251 10.28 8.80 1.11
N VAL A 252 9.36 8.66 2.09
CA VAL A 252 9.69 8.09 3.41
C VAL A 252 10.20 6.66 3.29
N PHE A 253 9.55 5.82 2.49
CA PHE A 253 10.00 4.46 2.20
C PHE A 253 11.43 4.42 1.65
N LYS A 254 11.73 5.24 0.63
CA LYS A 254 13.09 5.37 0.05
C LYS A 254 14.12 5.86 1.06
N GLY A 255 13.73 6.83 1.90
CA GLY A 255 14.61 7.36 2.95
C GLY A 255 14.93 6.35 4.05
N LEU A 256 14.01 5.44 4.38
CA LEU A 256 14.26 4.34 5.32
C LEU A 256 15.25 3.33 4.74
N ILE A 257 15.10 2.97 3.46
CA ILE A 257 16.00 2.02 2.78
C ILE A 257 17.43 2.56 2.66
N SER A 258 17.56 3.84 2.29
CA SER A 258 18.86 4.52 2.18
C SER A 258 19.47 4.89 3.55
N GLY A 259 18.73 4.75 4.64
CA GLY A 259 19.17 5.09 6.00
C GLY A 259 19.16 6.60 6.32
N GLU A 260 18.57 7.43 5.44
CA GLU A 260 18.22 8.84 5.71
C GLU A 260 17.28 8.93 6.93
N PHE A 261 16.32 8.00 7.01
CA PHE A 261 15.40 7.86 8.12
C PHE A 261 15.72 6.61 8.93
N SER A 262 15.60 6.69 10.25
CA SER A 262 15.68 5.53 11.15
C SER A 262 15.07 5.87 12.51
N LEU A 263 14.27 4.96 13.05
CA LEU A 263 13.71 5.04 14.39
C LEU A 263 14.79 4.86 15.47
N SER A 264 15.88 4.15 15.16
CA SER A 264 17.01 3.99 16.08
C SER A 264 17.77 5.29 16.32
N LYS A 265 17.69 6.24 15.38
CA LYS A 265 18.34 7.56 15.44
C LYS A 265 17.46 8.64 16.07
N LYS A 266 16.45 8.27 16.88
CA LYS A 266 15.35 9.12 17.40
C LYS A 266 15.73 10.56 17.82
N ARG A 267 16.94 10.80 18.34
CA ARG A 267 17.47 12.15 18.63
C ARG A 267 17.48 13.11 17.42
N GLN A 268 17.56 12.61 16.19
CA GLN A 268 17.57 13.43 14.96
C GLN A 268 16.16 13.89 14.54
N LEU A 269 15.11 13.18 14.92
CA LEU A 269 13.73 13.57 14.61
C LEU A 269 13.20 14.69 15.50
N GLU A 270 13.58 14.67 16.78
CA GLU A 270 13.21 15.74 17.71
C GLU A 270 13.76 17.10 17.25
N SER A 271 14.91 17.13 16.56
CA SER A 271 15.46 18.34 15.93
C SER A 271 14.81 18.75 14.60
N LEU A 272 14.11 17.84 13.91
CA LEU A 272 13.42 18.15 12.64
C LEU A 272 12.02 18.73 12.88
N ILE A 273 11.37 18.35 13.98
CA ILE A 273 10.01 18.79 14.34
C ILE A 273 10.03 20.15 15.06
N THR A 274 11.16 20.59 15.62
CA THR A 274 11.26 21.86 16.37
C THR A 274 11.45 23.12 15.50
N PHE A 275 11.48 23.00 14.17
CA PHE A 275 11.77 24.14 13.26
C PHE A 275 10.59 24.61 12.38
N THR A 276 9.37 24.19 12.69
CA THR A 276 8.13 24.69 12.06
C THR A 276 7.22 25.34 13.09
#